data_AF-A0A377R0A0-F1
#
_entry.id   AF-A0A377R0A0-F1
#
_cell.length_a   1.000
_cell.length_b   1.000
_cell.length_c   1.000
_cell.angle_alpha   90.00
_cell.angle_beta   90.00
_cell.angle_gamma   90.00
#
_symmetry.space_group_name_H-M   'P 1'
#
loop_
_entity.id
_entity.type
_entity.pdbx_description
1 polymer ?
#
loop_
_entity_poly.entity_id
_entity_poly.type
_entity_poly.pdbx_seq_one_letter_code
_entity_poly.pdbx_strand_id
1 'polypeptide(L)' 'MKKAPKTFEEALKRLEALTESMQNADLPLEDALAAYQEGSTLLKYCRDKLAEAEQKLHILDSDGLIKEFAPDEQ' A
#
# COMPACT_ATOMS: atom_id res chain seq x y z
N MET A 1 9.67 2.23 19.46
CA MET A 1 8.24 2.26 19.05
C MET A 1 8.18 2.51 17.54
N LYS A 2 7.99 1.48 16.71
CA LYS A 2 7.80 1.66 15.26
C LYS A 2 6.38 2.18 15.04
N LYS A 3 6.24 3.45 14.62
CA LYS A 3 4.94 4.06 14.33
C LYS A 3 4.35 3.38 13.08
N ALA A 4 3.08 2.99 13.13
CA ALA A 4 2.34 2.57 11.95
C ALA A 4 2.33 3.70 10.91
N PRO A 5 2.46 3.40 9.61
CA PRO A 5 2.44 4.43 8.57
C PRO A 5 1.11 5.18 8.61
N LYS A 6 1.16 6.51 8.47
CA LYS A 6 -0.06 7.33 8.48
C LYS A 6 -0.64 7.51 7.08
N THR A 7 0.17 7.32 6.04
CA THR A 7 -0.23 7.45 4.64
C THR A 7 0.16 6.24 3.80
N PHE A 8 -0.47 6.10 2.64
CA PHE A 8 -0.13 5.07 1.64
C PHE A 8 1.33 5.19 1.21
N GLU A 9 1.80 6.40 0.91
CA GLU A 9 3.20 6.66 0.49
C GLU A 9 4.20 6.25 1.58
N GLU A 10 3.92 6.54 2.85
CA GLU A 10 4.77 6.10 3.96
C GLU A 10 4.79 4.58 4.09
N ALA A 11 3.64 3.92 3.91
CA ALA A 11 3.54 2.46 3.95
C ALA A 11 4.33 1.82 2.81
N LEU A 12 4.25 2.39 1.60
CA LEU A 12 4.98 1.94 0.42
C LEU A 12 6.49 2.07 0.62
N LYS A 13 6.96 3.25 1.03
CA LYS A 13 8.37 3.53 1.31
C LYS A 13 8.94 2.61 2.39
N ARG A 14 8.12 2.28 3.39
CA ARG A 14 8.49 1.34 4.44
C ARG A 14 8.64 -0.09 3.91
N LEU A 15 7.75 -0.50 3.00
CA LEU A 15 7.80 -1.80 2.30
C LEU A 15 9.05 -1.93 1.43
N GLU A 16 9.44 -0.87 0.72
CA GLU A 16 10.68 -0.84 -0.06
C GLU A 16 11.91 -1.00 0.84
N ALA A 17 12.00 -0.20 1.91
CA ALA A 17 13.11 -0.30 2.87
C ALA A 17 13.19 -1.67 3.55
N LEU A 18 12.03 -2.29 3.83
CA LEU A 18 11.95 -3.62 4.40
C LEU A 18 12.42 -4.69 3.40
N THR A 19 12.02 -4.56 2.13
CA THR A 19 12.46 -5.47 1.05
C THR A 19 13.96 -5.38 0.84
N GLU A 20 14.53 -4.17 0.84
CA GLU A 20 15.97 -3.94 0.74
C GLU A 20 16.73 -4.54 1.94
N SER A 21 16.16 -4.40 3.15
CA SER A 21 16.72 -5.03 4.35
C SER A 21 16.70 -6.57 4.26
N MET A 22 15.65 -7.15 3.66
CA MET A 22 15.51 -8.60 3.48
C MET A 22 16.43 -9.20 2.42
N GLN A 23 17.03 -8.38 1.55
CA GLN A 23 18.01 -8.85 0.56
C GLN A 23 19.39 -9.15 1.19
N ASN A 24 19.61 -8.78 2.45
CA ASN A 24 20.83 -9.13 3.17
C ASN A 24 20.86 -10.63 3.44
N ALA A 25 21.83 -11.33 2.86
CA ALA A 25 21.98 -12.79 2.99
C ALA A 25 22.28 -13.27 4.42
N ASP A 26 22.70 -12.36 5.30
CA ASP A 26 23.04 -12.64 6.71
C ASP A 26 21.87 -12.31 7.67
N LEU A 27 20.66 -12.06 7.15
CA LEU A 27 19.53 -11.70 7.99
C LEU A 27 19.17 -12.87 8.93
N PRO A 28 19.17 -12.67 10.27
CA PRO A 28 18.76 -13.69 11.22
C PRO A 28 17.31 -14.14 10.96
N LEU A 29 17.01 -15.40 11.24
CA LEU A 29 15.66 -15.94 11.07
C LEU A 29 14.60 -15.14 11.84
N GLU A 30 14.91 -14.69 13.05
CA GLU A 30 14.01 -13.89 13.89
C GLU A 30 13.70 -12.54 13.24
N ASP A 31 14.72 -11.86 12.69
CA ASP A 31 14.55 -10.61 11.96
C ASP A 31 13.81 -10.80 10.63
N ALA A 32 14.04 -11.92 9.94
CA ALA A 32 13.31 -12.29 8.72
C ALA A 32 11.81 -12.49 9.00
N LEU A 33 11.47 -13.16 10.10
CA LEU A 33 10.09 -13.35 10.55
C LEU A 33 9.44 -12.01 10.94
N ALA A 34 10.16 -11.17 11.68
CA ALA A 34 9.68 -9.84 12.05
C ALA A 34 9.46 -8.96 10.81
N ALA A 35 10.38 -9.00 9.85
CA ALA A 35 10.27 -8.29 8.59
C ALA A 35 9.06 -8.76 7.78
N TYR A 36 8.85 -10.08 7.68
CA TYR A 36 7.69 -10.65 7.00
C TYR A 36 6.35 -10.21 7.64
N GLN A 37 6.25 -10.22 8.97
CA GLN A 37 5.05 -9.77 9.68
C GLN A 37 4.77 -8.28 9.46
N GLU A 38 5.81 -7.44 9.54
CA GLU A 38 5.71 -6.01 9.26
C GLU A 38 5.29 -5.78 7.80
N GLY A 39 5.95 -6.45 6.84
CA GLY A 39 5.63 -6.39 5.42
C GLY A 39 4.20 -6.82 5.08
N SER A 40 3.70 -7.91 5.67
CA SER A 40 2.33 -8.38 5.50
C SER A 40 1.30 -7.34 5.99
N THR A 41 1.59 -6.71 7.13
CA THR A 41 0.73 -5.66 7.69
C THR A 41 0.70 -4.42 6.81
N LEU A 42 1.86 -4.00 6.30
CA LEU A 42 1.97 -2.86 5.37
C LEU A 42 1.25 -3.14 4.05
N LEU A 43 1.41 -4.33 3.48
CA LEU A 43 0.73 -4.77 2.26
C LEU A 43 -0.78 -4.74 2.42
N LYS A 44 -1.28 -5.22 3.57
CA LYS A 44 -2.70 -5.17 3.89
C LYS A 44 -3.20 -3.73 3.94
N TYR A 45 -2.51 -2.86 4.66
CA TYR A 45 -2.85 -1.43 4.75
C TYR A 45 -2.90 -0.76 3.36
N CYS A 46 -1.92 -1.02 2.49
CA CYS A 46 -1.89 -0.47 1.14
C CYS A 46 -3.10 -0.95 0.31
N ARG A 47 -3.44 -2.24 0.38
CA ARG A 47 -4.62 -2.80 -0.30
C ARG A 47 -5.92 -2.20 0.20
N ASP A 48 -6.09 -2.09 1.52
CA ASP A 48 -7.27 -1.47 2.12
C ASP A 48 -7.41 0.00 1.66
N LYS A 49 -6.31 0.74 1.56
CA LYS A 49 -6.34 2.13 1.07
C LYS A 49 -6.68 2.27 -0.40
N LEU A 50 -6.19 1.36 -1.24
CA LEU A 50 -6.58 1.32 -2.66
C LEU A 50 -8.06 0.96 -2.81
N ALA A 51 -8.54 -0.05 -2.09
CA ALA A 51 -9.95 -0.43 -2.10
C ALA A 51 -10.87 0.71 -1.62
N GLU A 52 -10.45 1.46 -0.59
CA GLU A 52 -11.18 2.65 -0.12
C GLU A 52 -11.25 3.74 -1.21
N ALA A 53 -10.16 3.94 -1.95
CA ALA A 53 -10.12 4.89 -3.06
C ALA A 53 -10.99 4.43 -4.24
N GLU A 54 -10.90 3.16 -4.63
CA GLU A 54 -11.74 2.56 -5.69
C GLU A 54 -13.23 2.65 -5.34
N GLN A 55 -13.60 2.37 -4.09
CA GLN A 55 -14.99 2.49 -3.64
C GLN A 55 -15.48 3.94 -3.72
N LYS A 56 -14.65 4.92 -3.35
CA LYS A 56 -15.00 6.34 -3.48
C LYS A 56 -15.18 6.74 -4.95
N LEU A 57 -14.31 6.26 -5.84
CA LEU A 57 -14.45 6.48 -7.28
C LEU A 57 -15.73 5.84 -7.83
N HIS A 58 -16.05 4.62 -7.40
CA HIS A 58 -17.28 3.93 -7.81
C HIS A 58 -18.56 4.65 -7.35
N ILE A 59 -18.56 5.21 -6.14
CA ILE A 59 -19.68 6.02 -5.65
C ILE A 59 -19.82 7.29 -6.49
N LEU A 60 -18.73 7.98 -6.82
CA LEU A 60 -18.74 9.18 -7.66
C LEU A 60 -19.17 8.88 -9.11
N ASP A 61 -18.82 7.72 -9.64
CA ASP A 61 -19.28 7.22 -10.95
C ASP A 61 -20.79 6.92 -10.93
N SER A 62 -21.26 6.26 -9.87
CA SER A 62 -22.68 5.92 -9.67
C SER A 62 -23.57 7.15 -9.47
N ASP A 63 -23.04 8.23 -8.87
CA ASP A 63 -23.71 9.52 -8.72
C ASP A 63 -23.67 10.37 -10.01
N GLY A 64 -23.06 9.86 -11.08
CA GLY A 64 -23.01 10.49 -12.41
C GLY A 64 -21.96 11.59 -12.57
N LEU A 65 -21.08 11.81 -11.57
CA LEU A 65 -20.09 12.89 -11.56
C LEU A 65 -18.79 12.57 -12.30
N ILE A 66 -18.50 11.30 -12.63
CA ILE A 66 -17.25 10.87 -13.31
C ILE A 66 -17.44 10.64 -14.82
N LYS A 67 -18.60 10.96 -15.39
CA LYS A 67 -18.81 10.83 -16.84
C LYS A 67 -18.00 11.85 -17.68
N GLU A 68 -17.41 12.85 -17.04
CA GLU A 68 -16.67 13.94 -17.70
C GLU A 68 -15.14 13.76 -17.69
N PHE A 69 -14.61 12.68 -17.10
CA PHE A 69 -13.16 12.41 -17.01
C PHE A 69 -12.69 11.21 -17.84
N ALA A 70 -13.45 10.80 -18.85
CA ALA A 70 -12.88 9.93 -19.89
C ALA A 70 -11.95 10.79 -20.76
N PRO A 71 -10.62 10.54 -20.80
CA PRO A 71 -9.81 11.11 -21.87
C PRO A 71 -10.38 10.60 -23.17
N ASP A 72 -10.67 11.53 -24.08
CA ASP A 72 -11.09 11.26 -25.44
C ASP A 72 -9.99 10.43 -26.12
N GLU A 73 -10.16 9.11 -26.14
CA GLU A 73 -9.31 8.20 -26.90
C GLU A 73 -9.78 8.27 -28.36
N GLN A 74 -9.28 9.29 -29.07
CA GLN A 74 -9.30 9.38 -30.54
C GLN A 74 -8.05 8.77 -31.16
#